data_AF-A0A099Y3I3-F1
#
_entry.id   AF-A0A099Y3I3-F1
#
_cell.length_a   1.000
_cell.length_b   1.000
_cell.length_c   1.000
_cell.angle_alpha   90.00
_cell.angle_beta   90.00
_cell.angle_gamma   90.00
#
_symmetry.space_group_name_H-M   'P 1'
#
loop_
_entity.id
_entity.type
_entity.pdbx_description
1 polymer ?
#
loop_
_entity_poly.entity_id
_entity_poly.type
_entity_poly.pdbx_seq_one_letter_code
_entity_poly.pdbx_strand_id
1 'polypeptide(L)'
;MSEDHKKILESQLWGIANLLRGKISADDYRDYILGFIFYKYLSEKQLLYANELLVGEKVTDFKKVTDKDTLEAIREESPISRRYS
;
A
#
# COMPACT_ATOMS: atom_id res chain seq x y z
N MET A 1 1.95 6.70 -36.31
CA MET A 1 2.63 5.80 -35.36
C MET A 1 1.83 4.51 -35.35
N SER A 2 2.26 3.54 -36.16
CA SER A 2 1.46 2.42 -36.66
C SER A 2 1.05 1.47 -35.53
N GLU A 3 -0.16 0.92 -35.59
CA GLU A 3 -0.70 -0.10 -34.66
C GLU A 3 0.25 -1.28 -34.42
N ASP A 4 1.20 -1.52 -35.34
CA ASP A 4 2.28 -2.49 -35.21
C ASP A 4 3.17 -2.21 -33.98
N HIS A 5 3.43 -0.94 -33.67
CA HIS A 5 4.24 -0.57 -32.50
C HIS A 5 3.50 -0.87 -31.19
N LYS A 6 2.17 -0.72 -31.16
CA LYS A 6 1.35 -1.11 -30.00
C LYS A 6 1.38 -2.61 -29.78
N LYS A 7 1.21 -3.41 -30.84
CA LYS A 7 1.27 -4.88 -30.73
C LYS A 7 2.63 -5.38 -30.25
N ILE A 8 3.72 -4.76 -30.73
CA ILE A 8 5.08 -5.08 -30.27
C ILE A 8 5.23 -4.74 -28.77
N LEU A 9 4.75 -3.58 -28.34
CA LEU A 9 4.81 -3.15 -26.95
C LEU A 9 3.98 -4.06 -26.03
N GLU A 10 2.76 -4.42 -26.43
CA GLU A 10 1.89 -5.34 -25.70
C GLU A 10 2.52 -6.72 -25.57
N SER A 11 3.13 -7.24 -26.64
CA SER A 11 3.85 -8.51 -26.63
C SER A 11 5.06 -8.48 -25.68
N GLN A 12 5.81 -7.36 -25.66
CA GLN A 12 6.91 -7.16 -24.72
C GLN A 12 6.42 -7.12 -23.27
N LEU A 13 5.35 -6.38 -22.97
CA LEU A 13 4.75 -6.31 -21.64
C LEU A 13 4.26 -7.69 -21.17
N TRP A 14 3.61 -8.43 -22.07
CA TRP A 14 3.15 -9.79 -21.81
C TRP A 14 4.30 -10.77 -21.57
N GLY A 15 5.41 -10.63 -22.32
CA GLY A 15 6.64 -11.38 -22.12
C GLY A 15 7.28 -11.09 -20.76
N ILE A 16 7.35 -9.81 -20.36
CA ILE A 16 7.86 -9.40 -19.04
C ILE A 16 6.99 -9.97 -17.92
N ALA A 17 5.66 -9.88 -18.04
CA ALA A 17 4.74 -10.44 -17.07
C ALA A 17 4.89 -11.97 -16.92
N ASN A 18 5.11 -12.69 -18.03
CA ASN A 18 5.37 -14.12 -17.99
C ASN A 18 6.71 -14.49 -17.37
N LEU A 19 7.77 -13.71 -17.66
CA LEU A 19 9.07 -13.88 -17.02
C LEU A 19 8.98 -13.65 -15.50
N LEU A 20 8.22 -12.64 -15.07
CA LEU A 20 8.00 -12.38 -13.65
C LEU A 20 7.19 -13.51 -12.99
N ARG A 21 6.14 -14.00 -13.68
CA ARG A 21 5.29 -15.11 -13.22
C ARG A 21 6.04 -16.45 -13.14
N GLY A 22 6.94 -16.73 -14.09
CA GLY A 22 7.70 -17.97 -14.15
C GLY A 22 8.93 -18.01 -13.22
N LYS A 23 9.39 -16.86 -12.72
CA LYS A 23 10.52 -16.75 -11.77
C LYS A 23 10.11 -16.82 -10.31
N ILE A 24 8.82 -16.78 -10.01
CA ILE A 24 8.31 -16.92 -8.65
C ILE A 24 7.86 -18.38 -8.51
N SER A 25 8.64 -19.17 -7.78
CA SER A 25 8.18 -20.51 -7.39
C SER A 25 6.93 -20.38 -6.51
N ALA A 26 6.08 -21.40 -6.44
CA ALA A 26 4.86 -21.33 -5.62
C ALA A 26 5.15 -21.01 -4.13
N ASP A 27 6.34 -21.38 -3.65
CA ASP A 27 6.82 -21.03 -2.31
C ASP A 27 7.29 -19.56 -2.23
N ASP A 28 8.00 -19.04 -3.23
CA ASP A 28 8.32 -17.59 -3.30
C ASP A 28 7.05 -16.73 -3.37
N TYR A 29 6.04 -17.17 -4.14
CA TYR A 29 4.76 -16.46 -4.25
C TYR A 29 4.08 -16.39 -2.89
N ARG A 30 4.13 -17.48 -2.12
CA ARG A 30 3.56 -17.54 -0.77
C ARG A 30 4.26 -16.55 0.16
N ASP A 31 5.58 -16.48 0.12
CA ASP A 31 6.34 -15.57 0.98
C ASP A 31 6.08 -14.10 0.63
N TYR A 32 6.02 -13.76 -0.67
CA TYR A 32 5.69 -12.41 -1.11
C TYR A 32 4.23 -12.04 -0.83
N ILE A 33 3.27 -12.92 -1.14
CA ILE A 33 1.84 -12.62 -0.94
C ILE A 33 1.51 -12.51 0.54
N LEU A 34 2.15 -13.29 1.41
CA LEU A 34 1.97 -13.19 2.85
C LEU A 34 2.48 -11.84 3.37
N GLY A 35 3.63 -11.37 2.87
CA GLY A 35 4.12 -10.01 3.13
C GLY A 35 3.12 -8.93 2.72
N PHE A 36 2.50 -9.05 1.54
CA PHE A 36 1.47 -8.12 1.09
C PHE A 36 0.18 -8.18 1.93
N ILE A 37 -0.28 -9.38 2.29
CA ILE A 37 -1.47 -9.56 3.15
C ILE A 37 -1.21 -8.97 4.53
N PHE A 38 -0.03 -9.21 5.10
CA PHE A 38 0.37 -8.68 6.39
C PHE A 38 0.49 -7.14 6.36
N TYR A 39 1.13 -6.59 5.33
CA TYR A 39 1.20 -5.15 5.11
C TYR A 39 -0.19 -4.52 5.00
N LYS A 40 -1.07 -5.12 4.20
CA LYS A 40 -2.46 -4.68 4.06
C LYS A 40 -3.18 -4.69 5.41
N TYR A 41 -3.07 -5.78 6.16
CA TYR A 41 -3.69 -5.92 7.48
C TYR A 41 -3.21 -4.83 8.45
N LEU A 42 -1.90 -4.61 8.55
CA LEU A 42 -1.34 -3.57 9.41
C LEU A 42 -1.76 -2.17 8.95
N SER A 43 -1.74 -1.92 7.64
CA SER A 43 -2.16 -0.63 7.08
C SER A 43 -3.63 -0.34 7.37
N GLU A 44 -4.52 -1.33 7.24
CA GLU A 44 -5.94 -1.18 7.57
C GLU A 44 -6.15 -0.92 9.06
N LYS A 45 -5.44 -1.64 9.93
CA LYS A 45 -5.47 -1.42 11.37
C LYS A 45 -5.00 -0.01 11.75
N GLN A 46 -3.90 0.44 11.17
CA GLN A 46 -3.37 1.79 11.40
C GLN A 46 -4.35 2.87 10.93
N LEU A 47 -5.00 2.65 9.78
CA LEU A 47 -5.99 3.59 9.25
C LEU A 47 -7.24 3.67 10.13
N LEU A 48 -7.73 2.54 10.63
CA LEU A 48 -8.85 2.51 11.58
C LEU A 48 -8.49 3.28 12.86
N TYR A 49 -7.31 3.05 13.43
CA TYR A 49 -6.84 3.77 14.61
C TYR A 49 -6.72 5.29 14.36
N ALA A 50 -6.16 5.69 13.21
CA ALA A 50 -6.07 7.10 12.82
C ALA A 50 -7.46 7.75 12.68
N ASN A 51 -8.44 7.03 12.13
CA ASN A 51 -9.82 7.50 12.05
C ASN A 51 -10.48 7.59 13.44
N GLU A 52 -10.19 6.67 14.36
CA GLU A 52 -10.68 6.71 15.75
C GLU A 52 -10.16 7.95 16.49
N LEU A 53 -8.89 8.32 16.30
CA LEU A 53 -8.32 9.55 16.87
C LEU A 53 -8.96 10.83 16.34
N LEU A 54 -9.54 10.78 15.13
CA LEU A 54 -10.23 11.90 14.49
C LEU A 54 -11.72 11.97 14.84
N VAL A 55 -12.24 11.09 15.70
CA VAL A 55 -13.65 11.12 16.13
C VAL A 55 -13.90 12.39 16.94
N GLY A 56 -14.64 13.33 16.36
CA GLY A 56 -14.93 14.65 16.95
C GLY A 56 -14.38 15.81 16.15
N GLU A 57 -13.49 15.54 15.19
CA GLU A 57 -12.95 16.54 14.28
C GLU A 57 -13.87 16.82 13.08
N LYS A 58 -13.63 17.95 12.40
CA LYS A 58 -14.38 18.31 11.17
C LYS A 58 -14.19 17.30 10.04
N VAL A 59 -13.06 16.60 10.03
CA VAL A 59 -12.72 15.57 9.05
C VAL A 59 -12.40 14.29 9.81
N THR A 60 -13.30 13.32 9.73
CA THR A 60 -13.20 12.03 10.43
C THR A 60 -12.52 10.94 9.60
N ASP A 61 -12.27 11.21 8.32
CA ASP A 61 -11.57 10.30 7.41
C ASP A 61 -10.13 10.77 7.24
N PHE A 62 -9.19 10.02 7.82
CA PHE A 62 -7.76 10.28 7.78
C PHE A 62 -7.24 10.51 6.36
N LYS A 63 -7.80 9.83 5.35
CA LYS A 63 -7.35 9.99 3.95
C LYS A 63 -7.63 11.38 3.38
N LYS A 64 -8.51 12.15 4.01
CA LYS A 64 -8.92 13.49 3.59
C LYS A 64 -8.30 14.59 4.44
N VAL A 65 -7.52 14.24 5.46
CA VAL A 65 -6.80 15.22 6.28
C VAL A 65 -5.66 15.80 5.46
N THR A 66 -5.72 17.11 5.21
CA THR A 66 -4.67 17.87 4.51
C THR A 66 -3.87 18.77 5.43
N ASP A 67 -4.31 18.89 6.68
CA ASP A 67 -3.69 19.74 7.69
C ASP A 67 -2.44 19.07 8.27
N LYS A 68 -1.31 19.79 8.25
CA LYS A 68 -0.01 19.23 8.65
C LYS A 68 0.08 18.96 10.15
N ASP A 69 -0.47 19.85 10.96
CA ASP A 69 -0.41 19.74 12.43
C ASP A 69 -1.22 18.51 12.89
N THR A 70 -2.41 18.32 12.31
CA THR A 70 -3.23 17.13 12.56
C THR A 70 -2.52 15.83 12.13
N LEU A 71 -1.82 15.84 11.00
CA LEU A 71 -1.05 14.69 10.52
C LEU A 71 0.15 14.36 11.41
N GLU A 72 0.85 15.37 11.94
CA GLU A 72 1.95 15.17 12.88
C GLU A 72 1.46 14.63 14.23
N ALA A 73 0.36 15.15 14.77
CA ALA A 73 -0.23 14.65 16.01
C ALA A 73 -0.61 13.16 15.90
N ILE A 74 -1.27 12.76 14.81
CA ILE A 74 -1.63 11.34 14.57
C ILE A 74 -0.38 10.46 14.41
N ARG A 75 0.70 11.00 13.83
CA ARG A 75 1.97 10.29 13.68
C ARG A 75 2.66 10.06 15.03
N GLU A 76 2.63 11.03 15.94
CA GLU A 76 3.19 10.89 17.30
C GLU A 76 2.37 9.90 18.15
N GLU A 77 1.05 9.93 18.02
CA GLU A 77 0.12 9.00 18.67
C GLU A 77 0.17 7.58 18.08
N SER A 78 0.82 7.38 16.93
CA SER A 78 0.90 6.09 16.26
C SER A 78 1.59 5.05 17.16
N PRO A 79 0.97 3.88 17.41
CA PRO A 79 1.55 2.84 18.24
C PRO A 79 2.86 2.27 17.66
N ILE A 80 3.12 2.46 16.36
CA ILE A 80 4.37 2.07 15.70
C ILE A 80 5.51 3.02 16.11
N SER A 81 5.23 4.31 16.31
CA SER A 81 6.21 5.31 16.75
C SER A 81 6.63 5.08 18.21
N ARG A 82 5.66 4.83 19.11
CA ARG A 82 5.92 4.57 20.54
C ARG A 82 6.75 3.32 20.82
N ARG A 83 6.84 2.37 19.87
CA ARG A 83 7.60 1.12 20.06
C ARG A 83 9.11 1.26 19.84
N TYR A 84 9.55 2.39 19.27
CA TYR A 84 10.96 2.70 18.98
C TYR A 84 11.46 3.96 19.70
N SER A 85 10.68 4.49 20.65
CA SER A 85 11.11 5.46 21.66
C SER A 85 11.53 4.74 22.94
#